data_AF-A0A7K3Z7G9-F1
#
_entry.id   AF-A0A7K3Z7G9-F1
#
_cell.length_a   1.000
_cell.length_b   1.000
_cell.length_c   1.000
_cell.angle_alpha   90.00
_cell.angle_beta   90.00
_cell.angle_gamma   90.00
#
_symmetry.space_group_name_H-M   'P 1'
#
loop_
_entity.id
_entity.type
_entity.pdbx_description
1 polymer ?
#
loop_
_entity_poly.entity_id
_entity_poly.type
_entity_poly.pdbx_seq_one_letter_code
_entity_poly.pdbx_strand_id
1 'polypeptide(L)'
;MALIKINKKTFTFLFVITLVLAAAIPFSSALTKPSVTLPADWELTEETPYPEEMSEHDPEGSGMVQYQNNINFDGVMIYYEDSLSITYTNNQLKSEVENIFERDHEGDFDESGIMTVAGVSAGYAKAYDQEYDAYILELVFVKGSYYINAYAF
;
A
#
# COMPACT_ATOMS: atom_id res chain seq x y z
N MET A 1 38.04 -3.07 1.18
CA MET A 1 36.59 -3.14 0.90
C MET A 1 35.89 -2.83 2.21
N ALA A 2 35.48 -1.58 2.40
CA ALA A 2 34.88 -1.13 3.65
C ALA A 2 33.39 -1.50 3.61
N LEU A 3 32.99 -2.45 4.46
CA LEU A 3 31.60 -2.68 4.79
C LEU A 3 31.07 -1.42 5.47
N ILE A 4 30.25 -0.65 4.75
CA ILE A 4 29.46 0.42 5.34
C ILE A 4 28.45 -0.28 6.25
N LYS A 5 28.73 -0.28 7.56
CA LYS A 5 27.73 -0.62 8.58
C LYS A 5 26.68 0.49 8.56
N ILE A 6 25.59 0.26 7.85
CA ILE A 6 24.41 1.14 7.92
C ILE A 6 23.93 1.10 9.37
N ASN A 7 23.75 2.28 9.94
CA ASN A 7 23.63 2.51 11.37
C ASN A 7 22.20 2.15 11.83
N LYS A 8 22.08 1.29 12.85
CA LYS A 8 20.85 0.68 13.39
C LYS A 8 19.83 1.64 14.04
N LYS A 9 19.84 2.93 13.71
CA LYS A 9 19.00 3.91 14.40
C LYS A 9 18.48 4.95 13.43
N THR A 10 17.16 5.10 13.46
CA THR A 10 16.35 6.19 12.92
C THR A 10 15.82 5.97 11.51
N PHE A 11 14.76 5.16 11.38
CA PHE A 11 13.74 5.39 10.36
C PHE A 11 12.45 5.79 11.05
N THR A 12 12.22 7.10 11.10
CA THR A 12 10.97 7.69 11.58
C THR A 12 9.95 7.53 10.45
N PHE A 13 9.12 6.49 10.52
CA PHE A 13 7.94 6.36 9.67
C PHE A 13 6.99 7.53 9.97
N LEU A 14 7.08 8.59 9.18
CA LEU A 14 6.04 9.62 9.09
C LEU A 14 5.62 9.73 7.62
N PHE A 15 5.05 8.65 7.10
CA PHE A 15 4.37 8.69 5.81
C PHE A 15 3.11 9.56 5.95
N VAL A 16 3.17 10.78 5.45
CA VAL A 16 1.97 11.57 5.18
C VAL A 16 1.64 11.39 3.70
N ILE A 17 1.23 10.16 3.32
CA ILE A 17 0.60 9.95 2.02
C ILE A 17 -0.77 10.62 2.09
N THR A 18 -0.85 11.84 1.59
CA THR A 18 -2.14 12.52 1.40
C THR A 18 -2.68 12.06 0.06
N LEU A 19 -3.49 11.01 0.08
CA LEU A 19 -4.23 10.58 -1.10
C LEU A 19 -5.36 11.56 -1.39
N VAL A 20 -5.26 12.30 -2.50
CA VAL A 20 -6.30 13.23 -2.96
C VAL A 20 -7.16 12.52 -3.99
N LEU A 21 -8.41 12.22 -3.64
CA LEU A 21 -9.38 11.63 -4.57
C LEU A 21 -10.28 12.74 -5.12
N ALA A 22 -10.21 12.99 -6.42
CA ALA A 22 -11.18 13.83 -7.11
C ALA A 22 -12.46 13.02 -7.38
N ALA A 23 -13.63 13.61 -7.12
CA ALA A 23 -14.91 12.98 -7.41
C ALA A 23 -15.13 12.91 -8.93
N ALA A 24 -15.22 11.69 -9.49
CA ALA A 24 -15.54 11.48 -10.89
C ALA A 24 -17.06 11.53 -11.15
N ILE A 25 -17.45 12.09 -12.29
CA ILE A 25 -18.83 12.17 -12.81
C ILE A 25 -19.14 10.85 -13.55
N PRO A 26 -20.35 10.26 -13.41
CA PRO A 26 -20.60 8.89 -13.86
C PRO A 26 -20.84 8.85 -15.36
N PHE A 27 -19.83 8.45 -16.12
CA PHE A 27 -19.97 7.86 -17.45
C PHE A 27 -18.86 6.84 -17.61
N SER A 28 -19.18 5.56 -17.36
CA SER A 28 -18.37 4.36 -17.65
C SER A 28 -16.87 4.64 -17.81
N SER A 29 -16.14 4.81 -16.72
CA SER A 29 -14.72 5.19 -16.78
C SER A 29 -13.92 4.29 -15.85
N ALA A 30 -12.92 3.60 -16.41
CA ALA A 30 -11.85 2.95 -15.68
C ALA A 30 -11.46 3.78 -14.44
N LEU A 31 -11.34 3.11 -13.29
CA LEU A 31 -10.91 3.74 -12.05
C LEU A 31 -9.63 4.53 -12.29
N THR A 32 -9.67 5.84 -11.99
CA THR A 32 -8.51 6.70 -12.26
C THR A 32 -7.35 6.33 -11.34
N LYS A 33 -6.10 6.44 -11.83
CA LYS A 33 -4.92 6.27 -10.97
C LYS A 33 -5.01 7.15 -9.71
N PRO A 34 -4.79 6.61 -8.50
CA PRO A 34 -4.78 7.39 -7.27
C PRO A 34 -3.69 8.48 -7.31
N SER A 35 -4.01 9.67 -6.82
CA SER A 35 -3.03 10.76 -6.71
C SER A 35 -2.25 10.67 -5.40
N VAL A 36 -0.93 10.51 -5.51
CA VAL A 36 -0.01 10.39 -4.37
C VAL A 36 0.86 11.64 -4.28
N THR A 37 1.04 12.15 -3.06
CA THR A 37 2.05 13.18 -2.78
C THR A 37 3.31 12.49 -2.31
N LEU A 38 4.40 12.61 -3.07
CA LEU A 38 5.66 11.94 -2.79
C LEU A 38 6.61 12.83 -1.96
N PRO A 39 7.40 12.26 -1.05
CA PRO A 39 8.54 12.95 -0.46
C PRO A 39 9.58 13.33 -1.52
N ALA A 40 10.54 14.18 -1.13
CA ALA A 40 11.72 14.40 -1.95
C ALA A 40 12.45 13.06 -2.21
N ASP A 41 13.06 12.96 -3.39
CA ASP A 41 13.85 11.79 -3.82
C ASP A 41 13.06 10.50 -4.10
N TRP A 42 11.73 10.55 -4.08
CA TRP A 42 10.87 9.47 -4.54
C TRP A 42 10.37 9.72 -5.97
N GLU A 43 10.30 8.66 -6.78
CA GLU A 43 9.77 8.71 -8.14
C GLU A 43 8.83 7.56 -8.43
N LEU A 44 7.97 7.73 -9.43
CA LEU A 44 7.15 6.66 -9.98
C LEU A 44 8.05 5.76 -10.85
N THR A 45 8.15 4.49 -10.51
CA THR A 45 8.98 3.51 -11.23
C THR A 45 8.16 2.55 -12.07
N GLU A 46 6.92 2.26 -11.66
CA GLU A 46 6.03 1.36 -12.39
C GLU A 46 4.58 1.85 -12.34
N GLU A 47 3.85 1.65 -13.45
CA GLU A 47 2.43 1.97 -13.56
C GLU A 47 1.75 0.96 -14.48
N THR A 48 0.78 0.26 -13.91
CA THR A 48 -0.14 -0.65 -14.58
C THR A 48 -1.53 -0.07 -14.46
N PRO A 49 -2.11 0.47 -15.53
CA PRO A 49 -3.43 1.11 -15.47
C PRO A 49 -4.55 0.09 -15.32
N TYR A 50 -5.65 0.52 -14.70
CA TYR A 50 -6.90 -0.25 -14.67
C TYR A 50 -7.49 -0.36 -16.09
N PRO A 51 -8.00 -1.54 -16.51
CA PRO A 51 -8.03 -2.80 -15.78
C PRO A 51 -6.77 -3.67 -16.01
N GLU A 52 -6.36 -4.41 -14.98
CA GLU A 52 -5.39 -5.51 -15.03
C GLU A 52 -5.92 -6.73 -14.24
N GLU A 53 -5.48 -7.94 -14.59
CA GLU A 53 -6.13 -9.18 -14.14
C GLU A 53 -5.94 -9.51 -12.64
N MET A 54 -5.02 -8.85 -11.92
CA MET A 54 -4.75 -9.12 -10.50
C MET A 54 -5.64 -8.27 -9.58
N SER A 55 -6.82 -8.78 -9.23
CA SER A 55 -7.78 -8.12 -8.33
C SER A 55 -7.95 -8.83 -7.00
N GLU A 56 -8.34 -8.07 -5.97
CA GLU A 56 -8.75 -8.61 -4.67
C GLU A 56 -10.24 -8.91 -4.62
N HIS A 57 -11.04 -8.01 -5.20
CA HIS A 57 -12.50 -8.10 -5.17
C HIS A 57 -13.17 -7.84 -6.52
N ASP A 58 -12.57 -7.02 -7.40
CA ASP A 58 -13.16 -6.67 -8.69
C ASP A 58 -12.56 -7.48 -9.85
N PRO A 59 -13.21 -8.57 -10.29
CA PRO A 59 -12.72 -9.38 -11.39
C PRO A 59 -12.69 -8.65 -12.74
N GLU A 60 -13.29 -7.45 -12.85
CA GLU A 60 -13.16 -6.59 -14.05
C GLU A 60 -11.85 -5.77 -14.07
N GLY A 61 -11.06 -5.81 -12.99
CA GLY A 61 -9.62 -5.53 -12.97
C GLY A 61 -9.14 -4.69 -11.78
N SER A 62 -7.83 -4.59 -11.60
CA SER A 62 -7.17 -3.63 -10.71
C SER A 62 -6.20 -2.74 -11.48
N GLY A 63 -5.63 -1.73 -10.82
CA GLY A 63 -4.42 -1.06 -11.28
C GLY A 63 -3.35 -1.11 -10.20
N MET A 64 -2.10 -0.86 -10.60
CA MET A 64 -0.96 -0.82 -9.69
C MET A 64 -0.06 0.37 -10.02
N VAL A 65 0.43 1.03 -8.98
CA VAL A 65 1.53 1.99 -9.10
C VAL A 65 2.63 1.66 -8.11
N GLN A 66 3.88 1.76 -8.54
CA GLN A 66 5.04 1.61 -7.66
C GLN A 66 5.86 2.89 -7.64
N TYR A 67 6.23 3.30 -6.44
CA TYR A 67 7.15 4.38 -6.19
C TYR A 67 8.40 3.86 -5.51
N GLN A 68 9.55 4.45 -5.81
CA GLN A 68 10.83 4.09 -5.20
C GLN A 68 11.62 5.33 -4.80
N ASN A 69 12.34 5.24 -3.69
CA ASN A 69 13.31 6.24 -3.30
C ASN A 69 14.65 6.03 -4.02
N ASN A 70 15.14 7.09 -4.67
CA ASN A 70 16.36 7.05 -5.49
C ASN A 70 17.67 6.99 -4.69
N ILE A 71 17.62 7.12 -3.36
CA ILE A 71 18.80 7.14 -2.48
C ILE A 71 18.98 5.79 -1.78
N ASN A 72 17.93 5.26 -1.16
CA ASN A 72 17.99 4.05 -0.35
C ASN A 72 17.23 2.85 -0.92
N PHE A 73 16.53 3.03 -2.05
CA PHE A 73 15.76 1.99 -2.74
C PHE A 73 14.51 1.49 -2.02
N ASP A 74 14.08 2.16 -0.93
CA ASP A 74 12.78 1.91 -0.29
C ASP A 74 11.67 2.00 -1.34
N GLY A 75 10.72 1.07 -1.30
CA GLY A 75 9.65 0.94 -2.27
C GLY A 75 8.26 1.03 -1.64
N VAL A 76 7.30 1.53 -2.40
CA VAL A 76 5.87 1.42 -2.09
C VAL A 76 5.11 1.01 -3.34
N MET A 77 4.42 -0.12 -3.26
CA MET A 77 3.47 -0.58 -4.27
C MET A 77 2.05 -0.31 -3.78
N ILE A 78 1.21 0.24 -4.64
CA ILE A 78 -0.19 0.53 -4.34
C ILE A 78 -1.04 -0.13 -5.40
N TYR A 79 -1.72 -1.20 -4.99
CA TYR A 79 -2.78 -1.84 -5.75
C TYR A 79 -4.09 -1.14 -5.44
N TYR A 80 -4.86 -0.84 -6.48
CA TYR A 80 -6.12 -0.12 -6.37
C TYR A 80 -7.18 -0.69 -7.31
N GLU A 81 -8.39 -0.84 -6.78
CA GLU A 81 -9.55 -1.35 -7.51
C GLU A 81 -10.83 -0.67 -7.02
N ASP A 82 -11.95 -0.93 -7.70
CA ASP A 82 -13.23 -0.40 -7.28
C ASP A 82 -13.64 -1.01 -5.94
N SER A 83 -14.03 -0.14 -5.01
CA SER A 83 -14.58 -0.55 -3.73
C SER A 83 -15.93 -1.24 -3.93
N LEU A 84 -16.16 -2.31 -3.17
CA LEU A 84 -17.46 -2.96 -3.02
C LEU A 84 -18.57 -2.03 -2.46
N SER A 85 -18.25 -0.76 -2.16
CA SER A 85 -19.15 0.25 -1.60
C SER A 85 -19.76 -0.18 -0.25
N ILE A 86 -19.06 -1.06 0.46
CA ILE A 86 -19.37 -1.48 1.83
C ILE A 86 -18.48 -0.74 2.82
N THR A 87 -18.96 -0.60 4.06
CA THR A 87 -18.13 -0.10 5.16
C THR A 87 -17.48 -1.28 5.86
N TYR A 88 -16.16 -1.33 5.84
CA TYR A 88 -15.41 -2.32 6.61
C TYR A 88 -15.35 -1.90 8.08
N THR A 89 -15.61 -2.84 8.98
CA THR A 89 -15.31 -2.67 10.39
C THR A 89 -13.80 -2.81 10.62
N ASN A 90 -13.31 -2.29 11.75
CA ASN A 90 -11.92 -2.44 12.16
C ASN A 90 -11.46 -3.91 12.17
N ASN A 91 -12.30 -4.83 12.65
CA ASN A 91 -11.94 -6.25 12.65
C ASN A 91 -11.87 -6.83 11.24
N GLN A 92 -12.73 -6.39 10.32
CA GLN A 92 -12.65 -6.79 8.92
C GLN A 92 -11.37 -6.28 8.27
N LEU A 93 -11.06 -4.98 8.39
CA LEU A 93 -9.80 -4.42 7.85
C LEU A 93 -8.55 -5.14 8.39
N LYS A 94 -8.55 -5.47 9.68
CA LYS A 94 -7.46 -6.24 10.30
C LYS A 94 -7.37 -7.65 9.71
N SER A 95 -8.51 -8.34 9.54
CA SER A 95 -8.51 -9.68 8.96
C SER A 95 -8.10 -9.68 7.49
N GLU A 96 -8.53 -8.68 6.71
CA GLU A 96 -8.16 -8.52 5.30
C GLU A 96 -6.65 -8.36 5.14
N VAL A 97 -6.03 -7.43 5.89
CA VAL A 97 -4.58 -7.21 5.79
C VAL A 97 -3.77 -8.41 6.28
N GLU A 98 -4.24 -9.13 7.31
CA GLU A 98 -3.59 -10.35 7.78
C GLU A 98 -3.63 -11.45 6.71
N ASN A 99 -4.79 -11.65 6.06
CA ASN A 99 -4.94 -12.63 4.99
C ASN A 99 -4.08 -12.29 3.77
N ILE A 100 -4.02 -11.01 3.38
CA ILE A 100 -3.17 -10.55 2.27
C ILE A 100 -1.70 -10.75 2.62
N PHE A 101 -1.30 -10.38 3.84
CA PHE A 101 0.08 -10.53 4.27
C PHE A 101 0.54 -11.99 4.22
N GLU A 102 -0.26 -12.90 4.78
CA GLU A 102 0.03 -14.34 4.80
C GLU A 102 0.01 -14.98 3.40
N ARG A 103 -0.73 -14.41 2.45
CA ARG A 103 -0.79 -14.88 1.06
C ARG A 103 0.44 -14.48 0.27
N ASP A 104 0.88 -13.23 0.44
CA ASP A 104 1.83 -12.59 -0.48
C ASP A 104 3.28 -12.59 0.05
N HIS A 105 3.48 -12.72 1.36
CA HIS A 105 4.81 -12.68 1.97
C HIS A 105 5.17 -14.03 2.59
N GLU A 106 6.43 -14.43 2.42
CA GLU A 106 6.95 -15.63 3.09
C GLU A 106 7.20 -15.34 4.58
N GLY A 107 6.28 -15.77 5.45
CA GLY A 107 6.47 -15.72 6.90
C GLY A 107 5.29 -15.11 7.65
N ASP A 108 5.39 -15.12 8.98
CA ASP A 108 4.39 -14.51 9.86
C ASP A 108 4.69 -13.01 10.04
N PHE A 109 3.65 -12.19 10.18
CA PHE A 109 3.81 -10.81 10.63
C PHE A 109 4.20 -10.75 12.12
N ASP A 110 5.02 -9.76 12.48
CA ASP A 110 5.39 -9.51 13.88
C ASP A 110 4.25 -8.83 14.65
N GLU A 111 3.49 -7.98 13.96
CA GLU A 111 2.41 -7.20 14.55
C GLU A 111 1.38 -6.81 13.47
N SER A 112 0.11 -6.87 13.84
CA SER A 112 -1.01 -6.42 13.01
C SER A 112 -2.02 -5.62 13.83
N GLY A 113 -2.84 -4.80 13.18
CA GLY A 113 -3.83 -4.00 13.87
C GLY A 113 -4.55 -3.02 12.98
N ILE A 114 -4.99 -1.92 13.61
CA ILE A 114 -5.67 -0.81 12.94
C ILE A 114 -4.90 0.47 13.19
N MET A 115 -4.69 1.22 12.14
CA MET A 115 -4.10 2.55 12.17
C MET A 115 -4.94 3.53 11.33
N THR A 116 -4.54 4.80 11.32
CA THR A 116 -5.16 5.81 10.48
C THR A 116 -4.22 6.17 9.33
N VAL A 117 -4.70 6.03 8.10
CA VAL A 117 -3.98 6.38 6.86
C VAL A 117 -4.88 7.25 6.00
N ALA A 118 -4.34 8.35 5.47
CA ALA A 118 -5.07 9.27 4.59
C ALA A 118 -6.43 9.77 5.16
N GLY A 119 -6.57 9.80 6.49
CA GLY A 119 -7.79 10.22 7.21
C GLY A 119 -8.86 9.14 7.40
N VAL A 120 -8.60 7.89 7.01
CA VAL A 120 -9.52 6.75 7.20
C VAL A 120 -8.87 5.65 8.04
N SER A 121 -9.68 4.71 8.54
CA SER A 121 -9.14 3.53 9.22
C SER A 121 -8.53 2.57 8.21
N ALA A 122 -7.36 2.04 8.54
CA ALA A 122 -6.62 1.08 7.73
C ALA A 122 -6.21 -0.11 8.59
N GLY A 123 -6.37 -1.32 8.05
CA GLY A 123 -5.67 -2.49 8.55
C GLY A 123 -4.18 -2.34 8.27
N TYR A 124 -3.34 -2.75 9.21
CA TYR A 124 -1.90 -2.92 8.95
C TYR A 124 -1.41 -4.29 9.42
N ALA A 125 -0.41 -4.83 8.73
CA ALA A 125 0.44 -5.92 9.18
C ALA A 125 1.90 -5.57 8.85
N LYS A 126 2.83 -5.84 9.76
CA LYS A 126 4.25 -5.53 9.57
C LYS A 126 5.15 -6.66 10.04
N ALA A 127 6.28 -6.81 9.37
CA ALA A 127 7.32 -7.75 9.74
C ALA A 127 8.71 -7.14 9.50
N TYR A 128 9.71 -7.73 10.13
CA TYR A 128 11.10 -7.51 9.77
C TYR A 128 11.66 -8.71 9.02
N ASP A 129 12.07 -8.48 7.77
CA ASP A 129 12.76 -9.46 6.95
C ASP A 129 14.27 -9.44 7.27
N GLN A 130 14.75 -10.54 7.84
CA GLN A 130 16.16 -10.67 8.24
C GLN A 130 17.10 -10.95 7.06
N GLU A 131 16.59 -11.54 5.97
CA GLU A 131 17.38 -11.84 4.78
C GLU A 131 17.76 -10.54 4.07
N TYR A 132 16.79 -9.63 3.94
CA TYR A 132 16.98 -8.35 3.28
C TYR A 132 17.31 -7.18 4.22
N ASP A 133 17.31 -7.42 5.56
CA ASP A 133 17.47 -6.38 6.59
C ASP A 133 16.46 -5.22 6.38
N ALA A 134 15.21 -5.57 6.07
CA ALA A 134 14.16 -4.66 5.65
C ALA A 134 12.91 -4.78 6.52
N TYR A 135 12.17 -3.67 6.69
CA TYR A 135 10.87 -3.69 7.35
C TYR A 135 9.78 -3.64 6.30
N ILE A 136 8.88 -4.61 6.37
CA ILE A 136 7.74 -4.75 5.49
C ILE A 136 6.50 -4.20 6.19
N LEU A 137 5.67 -3.46 5.46
CA LEU A 137 4.37 -2.98 5.93
C LEU A 137 3.33 -3.21 4.83
N GLU A 138 2.30 -3.97 5.16
CA GLU A 138 1.09 -4.13 4.35
C GLU A 138 -0.04 -3.29 4.93
N LEU A 139 -0.83 -2.66 4.06
CA LEU A 139 -1.96 -1.80 4.43
C LEU A 139 -3.19 -2.08 3.58
N VAL A 140 -4.34 -2.19 4.25
CA VAL A 140 -5.64 -2.29 3.57
C VAL A 140 -6.58 -1.21 4.06
N PHE A 141 -7.15 -0.44 3.13
CA PHE A 141 -8.18 0.54 3.46
C PHE A 141 -9.08 0.89 2.27
N VAL A 142 -10.25 1.43 2.59
CA VAL A 142 -11.20 1.96 1.60
C VAL A 142 -11.29 3.47 1.74
N LYS A 143 -11.17 4.20 0.63
CA LYS A 143 -11.37 5.66 0.59
C LYS A 143 -12.14 6.05 -0.66
N GLY A 144 -13.32 6.64 -0.48
CA GLY A 144 -14.19 6.97 -1.61
C GLY A 144 -14.60 5.71 -2.37
N SER A 145 -14.37 5.69 -3.69
CA SER A 145 -14.61 4.53 -4.55
C SER A 145 -13.45 3.55 -4.61
N TYR A 146 -12.37 3.76 -3.86
CA TYR A 146 -11.15 2.95 -3.97
C TYR A 146 -11.07 1.96 -2.83
N TYR A 147 -10.83 0.69 -3.15
CA TYR A 147 -10.17 -0.26 -2.27
C TYR A 147 -8.66 -0.18 -2.55
N ILE A 148 -7.85 -0.09 -1.49
CA ILE A 148 -6.40 0.03 -1.57
C ILE A 148 -5.76 -1.11 -0.78
N ASN A 149 -4.87 -1.84 -1.45
CA ASN A 149 -3.87 -2.73 -0.87
C ASN A 149 -2.49 -2.10 -1.14
N ALA A 150 -1.72 -1.78 -0.10
CA ALA A 150 -0.46 -1.07 -0.23
C ALA A 150 0.67 -1.69 0.58
N TYR A 151 1.73 -2.07 -0.14
CA TYR A 151 2.91 -2.75 0.37
C TYR A 151 4.11 -1.80 0.35
N ALA A 152 4.81 -1.67 1.46
CA ALA A 152 6.06 -0.92 1.57
C ALA A 152 7.21 -1.82 2.04
N PHE A 153 8.41 -1.61 1.47
CA PHE A 153 9.63 -2.38 1.72
C PHE A 153 10.90 -1.54 1.67
#